data_AF-A0A7W8KF94-F1
#
_entry.id   AF-A0A7W8KF94-F1
#
_cell.length_a   1.000
_cell.length_b   1.000
_cell.length_c   1.000
_cell.angle_alpha   90.00
_cell.angle_beta   90.00
_cell.angle_gamma   90.00
#
_symmetry.space_group_name_H-M   'P 1'
#
loop_
_entity.id
_entity.type
_entity.pdbx_description
1 polymer ?
#
loop_
_entity_poly.entity_id
_entity_poly.type
_entity_poly.pdbx_seq_one_letter_code
_entity_poly.pdbx_strand_id
1 'polypeptide(L)'
;MQLLTHAQPFEYRSHSGADRLGSLDVWTDDGRTRAVVVLRDVPVQDTPRALRMLSEHWLPYLLPVHLEVMVLAVRADGDGGKARARVLPLSA
;
A
#
# COMPACT_ATOMS: atom_id res chain seq x y z
N MET A 1 2.78 -6.30 16.41
CA MET A 1 2.34 -5.62 15.16
C MET A 1 1.31 -4.57 15.55
N GLN A 2 1.60 -3.30 15.30
CA GLN A 2 0.77 -2.16 15.65
C GLN A 2 0.25 -1.48 14.38
N LEU A 3 -1.05 -1.20 14.32
CA LEU A 3 -1.66 -0.39 13.26
C LEU A 3 -1.40 1.11 13.55
N LEU A 4 -0.73 1.81 12.64
CA LEU A 4 -0.56 3.27 12.72
C LEU A 4 -1.69 4.01 12.01
N THR A 5 -2.03 3.54 10.82
CA THR A 5 -2.96 4.21 9.92
C THR A 5 -3.89 3.16 9.34
N HIS A 6 -5.19 3.42 9.39
CA HIS A 6 -6.22 2.51 8.92
C HIS A 6 -7.06 3.15 7.82
N ALA A 7 -7.26 2.43 6.73
CA ALA A 7 -8.13 2.77 5.60
C ALA A 7 -7.96 4.21 5.12
N GLN A 8 -6.72 4.71 5.11
CA GLN A 8 -6.44 6.07 4.71
C GLN A 8 -6.58 6.17 3.19
N PRO A 9 -7.52 7.02 2.70
CA PRO A 9 -7.73 7.16 1.27
C PRO A 9 -6.54 7.89 0.64
N PHE A 10 -6.18 7.52 -0.58
CA PHE A 10 -5.16 8.21 -1.36
C PHE A 10 -5.53 8.23 -2.84
N GLU A 11 -5.07 9.27 -3.54
CA GLU A 11 -5.28 9.41 -4.99
C GLU A 11 -4.10 8.84 -5.77
N TYR A 12 -4.36 8.09 -6.83
CA TYR A 12 -3.33 7.65 -7.76
C TYR A 12 -3.84 7.71 -9.19
N ARG A 13 -2.91 7.85 -10.12
CA ARG A 13 -3.21 7.80 -11.55
C ARG A 13 -3.12 6.36 -12.07
N SER A 14 -4.23 5.82 -12.52
CA SER A 14 -4.35 4.45 -13.07
C SER A 14 -3.58 4.27 -14.38
N HIS A 15 -3.44 3.03 -14.83
CA HIS A 15 -2.82 2.70 -16.11
C HIS A 15 -3.52 3.35 -17.31
N SER A 16 -4.85 3.53 -17.25
CA SER A 16 -5.61 4.23 -18.29
C SER A 16 -5.50 5.76 -18.22
N GLY A 17 -4.69 6.28 -17.28
CA GLY A 17 -4.50 7.71 -17.09
C GLY A 17 -5.64 8.42 -16.36
N ALA A 18 -6.60 7.68 -15.81
CA ALA A 18 -7.67 8.22 -14.97
C ALA A 18 -7.24 8.29 -13.51
N ASP A 19 -7.67 9.34 -12.81
CA ASP A 19 -7.45 9.46 -11.37
C ASP A 19 -8.40 8.54 -10.62
N ARG A 20 -7.87 7.84 -9.61
CA ARG A 20 -8.59 6.84 -8.82
C ARG A 20 -8.25 6.99 -7.35
N LEU A 21 -9.16 6.52 -6.52
CA LEU A 21 -8.94 6.40 -5.08
C LEU A 21 -8.56 4.96 -4.73
N GLY A 22 -7.54 4.83 -3.89
CA GLY A 22 -7.18 3.61 -3.18
C GLY A 22 -7.28 3.85 -1.69
N SER A 23 -7.22 2.78 -0.91
CA SER A 23 -7.09 2.87 0.55
C SER A 23 -5.81 2.18 1.00
N LEU A 24 -5.18 2.70 2.04
CA LEU A 24 -3.99 2.07 2.63
C LEU A 24 -4.12 1.85 4.14
N ASP A 25 -3.54 0.76 4.61
CA ASP A 25 -3.19 0.59 6.02
C ASP A 25 -1.67 0.63 6.19
N VAL A 26 -1.21 1.13 7.32
CA VAL A 26 0.20 1.09 7.71
C VAL A 26 0.33 0.36 9.04
N TRP A 27 1.08 -0.73 9.03
CA TRP A 27 1.40 -1.52 10.20
C TRP A 27 2.89 -1.40 10.51
N THR A 28 3.27 -1.48 11.78
CA THR A 28 4.68 -1.60 12.21
C THR A 28 4.86 -2.79 13.12
N ASP A 29 6.10 -3.28 13.21
CA ASP A 29 6.51 -4.16 14.29
C ASP A 29 6.69 -3.38 15.61
N ASP A 30 6.72 -4.08 16.73
CA ASP A 30 6.76 -3.45 18.06
C ASP A 30 8.09 -2.70 18.31
N GLY A 31 9.15 -3.07 17.58
CA GLY A 31 10.44 -2.39 17.61
C GLY A 31 10.56 -1.18 16.68
N ARG A 32 9.53 -0.89 15.85
CA ARG A 32 9.58 0.12 14.78
C ARG A 32 10.86 -0.01 13.96
N THR A 33 11.13 -1.23 13.51
CA THR A 33 12.21 -1.53 12.57
C THR A 33 11.64 -1.84 11.18
N ARG A 34 10.36 -2.22 11.12
CA ARG A 34 9.66 -2.62 9.90
C ARG A 34 8.31 -1.93 9.79
N ALA A 35 7.95 -1.55 8.56
CA ALA A 35 6.60 -1.12 8.22
C ALA A 35 6.02 -1.99 7.11
N VAL A 36 4.75 -2.35 7.26
CA VAL A 36 3.97 -3.05 6.23
C VAL A 36 2.87 -2.10 5.74
N VAL A 37 2.96 -1.70 4.48
CA VAL A 37 1.94 -0.89 3.80
C VAL A 37 1.00 -1.83 3.06
N VAL A 38 -0.29 -1.79 3.40
CA VAL A 38 -1.30 -2.64 2.77
C VAL A 38 -2.16 -1.80 1.85
N LEU A 39 -2.12 -2.05 0.55
CA LEU A 39 -2.99 -1.41 -0.44
C LEU A 39 -4.29 -2.20 -0.56
N ARG A 40 -5.41 -1.50 -0.43
CA ARG A 40 -6.78 -1.99 -0.58
C ARG A 40 -7.46 -1.27 -1.72
N ASP A 41 -8.35 -1.97 -2.41
CA ASP A 41 -9.16 -1.45 -3.51
C ASP A 41 -8.34 -0.88 -4.69
N VAL A 42 -7.07 -1.29 -4.80
CA VAL A 42 -6.20 -0.97 -5.93
C VAL A 42 -6.13 -2.18 -6.86
N PRO A 43 -6.52 -2.04 -8.14
CA PRO A 43 -6.34 -3.10 -9.12
C PRO A 43 -4.87 -3.53 -9.25
N VAL A 44 -4.61 -4.82 -9.46
CA VAL A 44 -3.25 -5.37 -9.54
C VAL A 44 -2.41 -4.67 -10.62
N GLN A 45 -3.02 -4.33 -11.75
CA GLN A 45 -2.35 -3.61 -12.84
C GLN A 45 -1.96 -2.17 -12.49
N ASP A 46 -2.66 -1.56 -11.54
CA ASP A 46 -2.41 -0.18 -11.10
C ASP A 46 -1.49 -0.12 -9.88
N THR A 47 -1.26 -1.26 -9.24
CA THR A 47 -0.48 -1.40 -8.01
C THR A 47 0.92 -0.78 -8.08
N PRO A 48 1.72 -0.96 -9.15
CA PRO A 48 3.02 -0.29 -9.26
C PRO A 48 2.91 1.25 -9.31
N ARG A 49 1.85 1.80 -9.91
CA ARG A 49 1.62 3.24 -10.03
C ARG A 49 1.15 3.84 -8.70
N ALA A 50 0.24 3.15 -8.01
CA ALA A 50 -0.18 3.49 -6.67
C ALA A 50 1.01 3.48 -5.70
N LEU A 51 1.85 2.44 -5.74
CA LEU A 51 3.06 2.37 -4.94
C LEU A 51 4.03 3.50 -5.24
N ARG A 52 4.29 3.79 -6.53
CA ARG A 52 5.18 4.91 -6.90
C ARG A 52 4.69 6.24 -6.33
N MET A 53 3.40 6.55 -6.50
CA MET A 53 2.81 7.77 -5.94
C MET A 53 2.97 7.83 -4.42
N LEU A 54 2.69 6.72 -3.72
CA LEU A 54 2.85 6.66 -2.26
C LEU A 54 4.32 6.86 -1.85
N SER A 55 5.26 6.20 -2.51
CA SER A 55 6.70 6.33 -2.25
C SER A 55 7.20 7.75 -2.47
N GLU A 56 6.70 8.44 -3.49
CA GLU A 56 7.13 9.80 -3.85
C GLU A 56 6.51 10.87 -2.96
N HIS A 57 5.26 10.69 -2.52
CA HIS A 57 4.49 11.79 -1.93
C HIS A 57 3.97 11.54 -0.51
N TRP A 58 3.92 10.29 -0.03
CA TRP A 58 3.23 9.94 1.21
C TRP A 58 4.14 9.23 2.21
N LEU A 59 4.78 8.14 1.81
CA LEU A 59 5.60 7.30 2.70
C LEU A 59 6.72 8.08 3.42
N PRO A 60 7.43 9.03 2.79
CA PRO A 60 8.44 9.83 3.48
C PRO A 60 7.90 10.65 4.67
N TYR A 61 6.59 10.93 4.69
CA TYR A 61 5.93 11.69 5.75
C TYR A 61 5.20 10.81 6.75
N LEU A 62 4.85 9.57 6.36
CA LEU A 62 4.16 8.61 7.21
C LEU A 62 5.13 7.72 7.98
N LEU A 63 6.34 7.49 7.46
CA LEU A 63 7.28 6.50 7.97
C LEU A 63 8.67 7.12 8.17
N PRO A 64 9.35 6.83 9.31
CA PRO A 64 10.76 7.14 9.47
C PRO A 64 11.63 6.48 8.39
N VAL A 65 12.65 7.21 7.92
CA VAL A 65 13.55 6.81 6.82
C VAL A 65 14.34 5.53 7.10
N HIS A 66 14.49 5.14 8.37
CA HIS A 66 15.26 3.95 8.77
C HIS A 66 14.44 2.65 8.77
N LEU A 67 13.14 2.70 8.48
CA LEU A 67 12.29 1.51 8.49
C LEU A 67 12.52 0.65 7.23
N GLU A 68 12.65 -0.65 7.42
CA GLU A 68 12.49 -1.62 6.33
C GLU A 68 11.01 -1.67 5.95
N VAL A 69 10.67 -1.23 4.75
CA VAL A 69 9.28 -1.16 4.29
C VAL A 69 8.96 -2.42 3.46
N MET A 70 7.76 -2.96 3.65
CA MET A 70 7.19 -4.02 2.81
C MET A 70 5.82 -3.55 2.33
N VAL A 71 5.46 -3.86 1.09
CA VAL A 71 4.16 -3.46 0.54
C VAL A 71 3.37 -4.70 0.12
N LEU A 72 2.12 -4.77 0.59
CA LEU A 72 1.17 -5.81 0.30
C LEU A 72 0.00 -5.22 -0.47
N ALA A 73 -0.25 -5.71 -1.69
CA ALA A 73 -1.53 -5.43 -2.35
C ALA A 73 -2.51 -6.57 -2.03
N VAL A 74 -3.64 -6.23 -1.40
CA VAL A 74 -4.69 -7.18 -1.06
C VAL A 74 -5.86 -7.00 -2.00
N ARG A 75 -6.23 -8.07 -2.69
CA ARG A 75 -7.45 -8.14 -3.48
C ARG A 75 -8.45 -9.04 -2.78
N ALA A 76 -9.66 -8.54 -2.56
CA ALA A 76 -10.83 -9.40 -2.45
C ALA A 76 -11.20 -9.82 -3.87
N ASP A 77 -11.02 -11.09 -4.21
CA ASP A 77 -11.76 -11.64 -5.35
C ASP A 77 -13.25 -11.54 -4.98
N GLY A 78 -14.10 -11.12 -5.91
CA GLY A 78 -15.51 -10.81 -5.65
C GLY A 78 -16.25 -11.88 -4.83
N ASP A 79 -17.33 -11.42 -4.18
CA ASP A 79 -18.23 -12.13 -3.25
C ASP A 79 -17.80 -13.54 -2.81
N GLY A 80 -17.11 -13.63 -1.66
CA GLY A 80 -16.73 -14.90 -1.02
C GLY A 80 -15.35 -15.45 -1.39
N GLY A 81 -14.59 -14.79 -2.27
CA GLY A 81 -13.22 -15.18 -2.61
C GLY A 81 -12.23 -14.97 -1.46
N LYS A 82 -11.36 -15.96 -1.19
CA LYS A 82 -10.24 -15.80 -0.24
C LYS A 82 -9.36 -14.63 -0.69
N ALA A 83 -9.19 -13.64 0.17
CA ALA A 83 -8.30 -12.52 -0.09
C ALA A 83 -6.89 -13.02 -0.44
N ARG A 84 -6.34 -12.55 -1.56
CA ARG A 84 -4.96 -12.86 -1.96
C ARG A 84 -4.09 -11.63 -1.79
N ALA A 85 -2.97 -11.81 -1.10
CA ALA A 85 -1.95 -10.79 -0.90
C ALA A 85 -0.79 -11.03 -1.87
N ARG A 86 -0.29 -9.95 -2.48
CA ARG A 86 0.96 -9.96 -3.26
C ARG A 86 1.97 -9.03 -2.60
N VAL A 87 3.15 -9.55 -2.29
CA VAL A 87 4.29 -8.74 -1.86
C VAL A 87 4.85 -8.01 -3.07
N LEU A 88 5.06 -6.72 -2.95
CA LEU A 88 5.64 -5.87 -3.98
C LEU A 88 7.06 -5.47 -3.58
N PRO A 89 8.02 -5.54 -4.51
CA PRO A 89 9.33 -4.95 -4.27
C PRO A 89 9.19 -3.43 -4.20
N LEU A 90 9.92 -2.81 -3.27
CA LEU A 90 10.04 -1.35 -3.20
C LEU A 90 11.00 -0.78 -4.24
N SER A 91 11.90 -1.62 -4.73
CA SER A 91 12.77 -1.35 -5.86
C SER A 91 12.10 -1.84 -7.15
N ALA A 92 11.54 -0.90 -7.91
CA ALA A 92 11.19 -1.08 -9.32
C ALA A 92 12.12 -0.22 -10.17
#